data_AF-A0A0R3EIH7-F1
#
_entry.id   AF-A0A0R3EIH7-F1
#
_cell.length_a   1.000
_cell.length_b   1.000
_cell.length_c   1.000
_cell.angle_alpha   90.00
_cell.angle_beta   90.00
_cell.angle_gamma   90.00
#
_symmetry.space_group_name_H-M   'P 1'
#
loop_
_entity.id
_entity.type
_entity.pdbx_description
1 polymer ?
#
loop_
_entity_poly.entity_id
_entity_poly.type
_entity_poly.pdbx_seq_one_letter_code
_entity_poly.pdbx_strand_id
1 'polypeptide(L)' 'MARSTPRRYGDRMNVAEVLAFERIWWHTSGSKDEAIREKFGLSPTRYYQRLNQFLEGDDALKDDPITVNRLRRIRAVRRR' A
#
# COMPACT_ATOMS: atom_id res chain seq x y z
N MET A 1 11.31 -14.53 21.39
CA MET A 1 10.47 -15.35 20.46
C MET A 1 9.28 -14.47 20.09
N ALA A 2 8.96 -14.07 18.86
CA ALA A 2 9.12 -14.66 17.55
C ALA A 2 9.53 -13.60 16.50
N ARG A 3 10.56 -13.87 15.70
CA ARG A 3 10.84 -13.15 14.45
C ARG A 3 11.41 -14.13 13.42
N SER A 4 10.63 -15.16 13.12
CA SER A 4 10.92 -16.10 12.04
C SER A 4 9.78 -16.07 11.03
N THR A 5 9.99 -15.34 9.93
CA THR A 5 9.52 -15.72 8.59
C THR A 5 10.32 -14.93 7.55
N PRO A 6 11.46 -15.45 7.06
CA PRO A 6 11.98 -15.03 5.77
C PRO A 6 11.22 -15.81 4.71
N ARG A 7 9.91 -15.58 4.57
CA ARG A 7 9.16 -16.12 3.44
C ARG A 7 9.40 -15.13 2.31
N ARG A 8 10.23 -15.53 1.34
CA ARG A 8 10.39 -14.91 0.02
C ARG A 8 9.01 -14.85 -0.64
N TYR A 9 8.18 -13.88 -0.27
CA TYR A 9 7.12 -13.45 -1.16
C TYR A 9 7.84 -12.72 -2.30
N GLY A 10 7.75 -13.25 -3.52
CA GLY A 10 8.27 -12.58 -4.69
C GLY A 10 7.70 -11.17 -4.70
N ASP A 11 8.53 -10.18 -4.41
CA ASP A 11 8.13 -8.80 -4.13
C ASP A 11 7.81 -8.07 -5.44
N ARG A 12 6.91 -8.64 -6.23
CA ARG A 12 6.30 -8.05 -7.42
C ARG A 12 4.96 -7.44 -7.01
N MET A 13 4.98 -6.54 -6.03
CA MET A 13 3.82 -5.71 -5.76
C MET A 13 3.75 -4.67 -6.87
N ASN A 14 2.70 -4.71 -7.69
CA ASN A 14 2.50 -3.76 -8.78
C ASN A 14 1.77 -2.52 -8.29
N VAL A 15 2.20 -1.35 -8.74
CA VAL A 15 1.59 -0.07 -8.36
C VAL A 15 0.11 -0.02 -8.72
N ALA A 16 -0.25 -0.52 -9.91
CA ALA A 16 -1.63 -0.57 -10.38
C ALA A 16 -2.57 -1.39 -9.46
N GLU A 17 -2.14 -2.57 -9.01
CA GLU A 17 -2.95 -3.42 -8.13
C GLU A 17 -3.18 -2.79 -6.75
N VAL A 18 -2.18 -2.05 -6.28
CA VAL A 18 -2.21 -1.35 -5.00
C VAL A 18 -3.15 -0.15 -5.07
N LEU A 19 -3.08 0.64 -6.14
CA LEU A 19 -3.97 1.77 -6.36
C LEU A 19 -5.42 1.31 -6.56
N ALA A 20 -5.63 0.23 -7.32
CA ALA A 20 -6.95 -0.38 -7.46
C ALA A 20 -7.52 -0.87 -6.10
N PHE A 21 -6.67 -1.43 -5.24
CA PHE A 21 -7.08 -1.81 -3.88
C PHE A 21 -7.43 -0.60 -3.01
N GLU A 22 -6.58 0.44 -3.00
CA GLU A 22 -6.83 1.69 -2.27
C GLU A 22 -8.15 2.35 -2.71
N ARG A 23 -8.46 2.30 -4.01
CA ARG A 23 -9.69 2.84 -4.60
C ARG A 23 -10.97 2.15 -4.14
N ILE A 24 -10.93 0.88 -3.74
CA ILE A 24 -12.11 0.16 -3.22
C ILE A 24 -12.17 0.29 -1.69
N TRP A 25 -11.00 0.31 -1.05
CA TRP A 25 -10.90 0.21 0.39
C TRP A 25 -11.39 1.45 1.14
N TRP A 26 -11.25 2.66 0.59
CA TRP A 26 -11.75 3.89 1.25
C TRP A 26 -13.27 3.88 1.50
N HIS A 27 -14.01 2.99 0.82
CA HIS A 27 -15.45 2.83 0.98
C HIS A 27 -15.83 1.67 1.92
N THR A 28 -14.86 0.85 2.35
CA THR A 28 -15.11 -0.34 3.18
C THR A 28 -14.65 -0.07 4.61
N SER A 29 -15.59 0.02 5.55
CA SER A 29 -15.37 0.33 6.98
C SER A 29 -14.80 -0.86 7.79
N GLY A 30 -13.89 -1.64 7.22
CA GLY A 30 -13.34 -2.86 7.82
C GLY A 30 -11.85 -2.79 8.19
N SER A 31 -11.31 -3.93 8.65
CA SER A 31 -9.89 -4.10 8.99
C SER A 31 -9.00 -4.16 7.76
N LYS A 32 -8.51 -2.99 7.29
CA LYS A 32 -7.61 -2.86 6.13
C LYS A 32 -6.41 -3.78 6.21
N ASP A 33 -5.88 -3.93 7.42
CA ASP A 33 -4.71 -4.72 7.72
C ASP A 33 -4.90 -6.22 7.42
N GLU A 34 -6.11 -6.74 7.59
CA GLU A 34 -6.44 -8.15 7.31
C GLU A 34 -6.56 -8.38 5.80
N ALA A 35 -7.28 -7.51 5.09
CA ALA A 35 -7.40 -7.57 3.64
C ALA A 35 -6.05 -7.39 2.92
N ILE A 36 -5.15 -6.56 3.46
CA ILE A 36 -3.78 -6.45 2.95
C ILE A 36 -3.04 -7.80 3.06
N ARG A 37 -3.16 -8.48 4.20
CA ARG A 37 -2.53 -9.77 4.42
C ARG A 37 -3.11 -10.85 3.52
N GLU A 38 -4.42 -10.87 3.33
CA GLU A 38 -5.10 -11.86 2.49
C GLU A 38 -4.81 -11.64 1.00
N LYS A 39 -4.93 -10.39 0.52
CA LYS A 39 -4.77 -10.06 -0.90
C LYS A 39 -3.33 -10.05 -1.37
N PHE A 40 -2.42 -9.50 -0.57
CA PHE A 40 -1.01 -9.32 -0.96
C PHE A 40 -0.07 -10.30 -0.28
N GLY A 41 -0.52 -11.07 0.72
CA GLY A 41 0.37 -11.94 1.51
C GLY A 41 1.40 -11.16 2.34
N LEU A 42 1.23 -9.84 2.49
CA LEU A 42 2.19 -8.95 3.13
C LEU A 42 1.69 -8.53 4.52
N SER A 43 2.64 -8.29 5.43
CA SER A 43 2.30 -7.59 6.67
C SER A 43 1.89 -6.14 6.34
N PRO A 44 0.95 -5.54 7.09
CA PRO A 44 0.53 -4.16 6.85
C PRO A 44 1.69 -3.17 6.88
N THR A 45 2.64 -3.38 7.79
CA THR A 45 3.86 -2.58 7.87
C THR A 45 4.66 -2.60 6.57
N ARG A 46 4.85 -3.78 5.97
CA ARG A 46 5.60 -3.93 4.72
C ARG A 46 4.82 -3.37 3.53
N TYR A 47 3.49 -3.53 3.52
CA TYR A 47 2.61 -2.91 2.54
C TYR A 47 2.76 -1.39 2.55
N TYR A 48 2.65 -0.74 3.71
CA TYR A 48 2.80 0.72 3.80
C TYR A 48 4.20 1.21 3.46
N GLN A 49 5.25 0.43 3.76
CA GLN A 49 6.62 0.74 3.33
C GLN A 49 6.74 0.72 1.79
N ARG A 50 6.20 -0.31 1.13
CA ARG A 50 6.24 -0.44 -0.33
C ARG A 50 5.37 0.59 -1.02
N LEU A 51 4.16 0.82 -0.50
CA LEU A 51 3.26 1.89 -0.92
C LEU A 51 3.98 3.25 -0.84
N ASN A 52 4.69 3.52 0.24
CA ASN A 52 5.43 4.78 0.38
C ASN A 52 6.51 4.95 -0.69
N GLN A 53 7.22 3.87 -1.07
CA GLN A 53 8.18 3.92 -2.18
C GLN A 53 7.51 4.19 -3.53
N PHE A 54 6.37 3.54 -3.80
CA PHE A 54 5.62 3.79 -5.03
C PHE A 54 5.05 5.20 -5.10
N LEU A 55 4.57 5.72 -3.97
CA LEU A 55 4.11 7.10 -3.86
C LEU A 55 5.25 8.11 -4.05
N GLU A 56 6.51 7.73 -3.86
CA GLU A 56 7.66 8.59 -4.17
C GLU A 56 8.10 8.48 -5.64
N GLY A 57 7.77 7.38 -6.31
CA GLY A 57 8.03 7.15 -7.74
C GLY A 57 6.99 7.76 -8.69
N ASP A 58 7.35 7.83 -9.97
CA ASP A 58 6.50 8.39 -11.04
C ASP A 58 5.48 7.37 -11.57
N ASP A 59 5.72 6.06 -11.38
CA ASP A 59 4.83 4.98 -11.82
C ASP A 59 3.43 5.08 -11.23
N ALA A 60 3.31 5.57 -9.98
CA ALA A 60 2.02 5.73 -9.34
C ALA A 60 1.21 6.89 -9.95
N LEU A 61 1.89 7.96 -10.37
CA LEU A 61 1.23 9.10 -11.02
C LEU A 61 0.72 8.76 -12.42
N LYS A 62 1.40 7.85 -13.13
CA LYS A 62 0.97 7.38 -14.46
C LYS A 62 -0.29 6.54 -14.40
N ASP A 63 -0.46 5.78 -13.33
CA ASP A 63 -1.57 4.85 -13.17
C ASP A 63 -2.82 5.54 -12.61
N ASP A 64 -2.69 6.26 -11.48
CA ASP A 64 -3.80 7.04 -10.90
C ASP A 64 -3.29 8.29 -10.16
N PRO A 65 -3.13 9.43 -10.86
CA PRO A 65 -2.60 10.65 -10.26
C PRO A 65 -3.51 11.24 -9.18
N ILE A 66 -4.83 10.97 -9.23
CA ILE A 66 -5.79 11.55 -8.27
C ILE A 66 -5.66 10.85 -6.92
N THR A 67 -5.70 9.51 -6.92
CA THR A 67 -5.53 8.69 -5.72
C THR A 67 -4.14 8.92 -5.10
N VAL A 68 -3.10 9.00 -5.92
CA VAL A 68 -1.73 9.26 -5.46
C VAL A 68 -1.59 10.63 -4.81
N ASN A 69 -2.10 11.70 -5.43
CA ASN A 69 -2.02 13.03 -4.84
C ASN A 69 -2.80 13.13 -3.52
N ARG A 70 -3.96 12.45 -3.42
CA ARG A 70 -4.71 12.35 -2.16
C ARG A 70 -3.90 11.65 -1.07
N LEU A 71 -3.28 10.50 -1.38
CA LEU A 71 -2.45 9.75 -0.44
C LEU A 71 -1.20 10.53 -0.01
N ARG A 72 -0.53 11.19 -0.96
CA ARG A 72 0.61 12.09 -0.68
C ARG A 72 0.21 13.21 0.28
N ARG A 73 -0.95 13.84 0.07
CA ARG A 73 -1.46 14.91 0.94
C ARG A 73 -1.78 14.42 2.35
N ILE A 74 -2.45 13.28 2.50
CA ILE A 74 -2.74 12.67 3.81
C ILE A 74 -1.43 12.35 4.56
N ARG A 75 -0.41 11.83 3.85
CA ARG A 75 0.91 11.55 4.42
C ARG A 75 1.62 12.82 4.88
N ALA A 76 1.56 13.90 4.09
CA ALA A 76 2.14 15.20 4.45
C ALA A 76 1.52 15.76 5.75
N VAL A 77 0.20 15.60 5.94
CA VAL A 77 -0.48 16.01 7.18
C VAL A 77 -0.07 15.15 8.37
N ARG A 78 0.10 13.84 8.19
CA ARG A 78 0.54 12.92 9.26
C ARG A 78 2.01 13.05 9.66
N ARG A 79 2.85 13.65 8.83
CA ARG A 79 4.30 13.80 9.07
C ARG A 79 4.67 15.13 9.75
N ARG A 80 3.68 15.97 10.05
CA ARG A 80 3.84 17.25 10.75
C ARG A 80 3.55 17.07 12.23
#